data_AF-A0A1E3Q186-F1
#
_entry.id   AF-A0A1E3Q186-F1
#
_cell.length_a   1.000
_cell.length_b   1.000
_cell.length_c   1.000
_cell.angle_alpha   90.00
_cell.angle_beta   90.00
_cell.angle_gamma   90.00
#
_symmetry.space_group_name_H-M   'P 1'
#
loop_
_entity.id
_entity.type
_entity.pdbx_description
1 polymer ?
#
loop_
_entity_poly.entity_id
_entity_poly.type
_entity_poly.pdbx_seq_one_letter_code
_entity_poly.pdbx_strand_id
1 'polypeptide(L)'
;MGDPEVTLELPKNLGFYVGDAIGQGAFATVHLCQVFGKATSVFAVKFVHKATAKARGGLATKDIIREITLHKACSPHKNIITLFGYNEDENWIWLKMQAAMGGDLFDKIEPDVGVHEDICQLYFQQLIGAIEFIHSQGIAHRDIKPENILLDADGNLMLSDFGFATIFERHGTRKQSTTICGSAPYCAPEVVSRKLYDSDLADIWSCGVVLFVLLSGCTPWQWAVDHDPDYGRYKKSKGRVKEYPWDRPPMAVLSLLRKLMRENPRERMPLKNIRMHPWFKKPNKLISPNGQCADPIKLAERLILNMHIDVNEPDVLDDKRPMSDRYHSCSQPTELRANMVLKPVVRAKLSSIRGAYTQSGSVQDVSLLQFSQRKPTQIPDSLTQRASRFNELCPPTTLNKFFAAVPLQSLSSRLAAALHELAVPVDESSDVKSYDGLLISVTTFDRRKCVMMGTIKCTARHQYDNFVEVLFSRSKGDPLEWRHFFKRVAKLCMDIIYTEEN
;
A
#
# COMPACT_ATOMS: atom_id res chain seq x y z
N MET A 1 17.59 -23.03 15.12
CA MET A 1 18.47 -21.92 15.52
C MET A 1 18.22 -20.80 14.53
N GLY A 2 17.53 -19.73 14.95
CA GLY A 2 17.34 -18.55 14.10
C GLY A 2 18.68 -17.81 13.96
N ASP A 3 18.95 -17.29 12.76
CA ASP A 3 20.07 -16.37 12.55
C ASP A 3 19.98 -15.22 13.57
N PRO A 4 21.09 -14.82 14.21
CA PRO A 4 21.09 -13.69 15.11
C PRO A 4 20.62 -12.43 14.37
N GLU A 5 19.66 -11.72 14.96
CA GLU A 5 19.06 -10.52 14.40
C GLU A 5 20.12 -9.41 14.36
N VAL A 6 20.81 -9.25 13.22
CA VAL A 6 21.86 -8.23 13.06
C VAL A 6 21.21 -6.85 13.08
N THR A 7 21.34 -6.15 14.21
CA THR A 7 20.87 -4.76 14.33
C THR A 7 21.87 -3.84 13.64
N LEU A 8 21.45 -3.20 12.53
CA LEU A 8 22.33 -2.35 11.73
C LEU A 8 22.16 -0.86 12.12
N GLU A 9 23.25 -0.10 12.06
CA GLU A 9 23.23 1.36 12.20
C GLU A 9 23.16 2.02 10.82
N LEU A 10 22.27 3.01 10.68
CA LEU A 10 22.21 3.84 9.48
C LEU A 10 23.49 4.67 9.31
N PRO A 11 23.83 5.10 8.07
CA PRO A 11 24.98 5.96 7.82
C PRO A 11 24.95 7.25 8.66
N LYS A 12 26.12 7.72 9.07
CA LYS A 12 26.32 8.97 9.84
C LYS A 12 26.62 10.13 8.88
N ASN A 13 26.48 11.37 9.37
CA ASN A 13 26.84 12.60 8.64
C ASN A 13 26.11 12.79 7.29
N LEU A 14 24.84 12.39 7.22
CA LEU A 14 24.03 12.43 6.01
C LEU A 14 23.72 13.84 5.47
N GLY A 15 23.92 14.90 6.25
CA GLY A 15 23.56 16.26 5.86
C GLY A 15 22.06 16.58 5.99
N PHE A 16 21.29 15.71 6.66
CA PHE A 16 19.86 15.87 6.91
C PHE A 16 19.42 15.09 8.15
N TYR A 17 18.26 15.44 8.70
CA TYR A 17 17.60 14.70 9.77
C TYR A 17 16.86 13.49 9.19
N VAL A 18 17.03 12.33 9.82
CA VAL A 18 16.32 11.09 9.51
C VAL A 18 15.21 10.89 10.53
N GLY A 19 13.96 10.84 10.07
CA GLY A 19 12.79 10.56 10.89
C GLY A 19 12.42 9.08 10.90
N ASP A 20 11.18 8.83 11.32
CA ASP A 20 10.63 7.48 11.41
C ASP A 20 10.64 6.77 10.05
N ALA A 21 10.76 5.44 10.11
CA ALA A 21 10.56 4.60 8.93
C ALA A 21 9.11 4.75 8.45
N ILE A 22 8.95 4.91 7.13
CA ILE A 22 7.68 4.99 6.42
C ILE A 22 7.47 3.77 5.50
N GLY A 23 8.51 2.97 5.29
CA GLY A 23 8.43 1.69 4.57
C GLY A 23 9.59 0.79 4.97
N GLN A 24 9.36 -0.52 4.98
CA GLN A 24 10.37 -1.51 5.33
C GLN A 24 10.27 -2.71 4.39
N GLY A 25 11.41 -3.14 3.87
CA GLY A 25 11.55 -4.33 3.02
C GLY A 25 12.65 -5.25 3.53
N ALA A 26 12.91 -6.33 2.78
CA ALA A 26 13.84 -7.39 3.20
C ALA A 26 15.29 -6.93 3.40
N PHE A 27 15.74 -5.93 2.64
CA PHE A 27 17.11 -5.40 2.65
C PHE A 27 17.18 -3.86 2.57
N ALA A 28 16.02 -3.20 2.64
CA ALA A 28 15.92 -1.75 2.53
C ALA A 28 14.89 -1.19 3.51
N THR A 29 15.14 0.03 4.00
CA THR A 29 14.17 0.81 4.77
C THR A 29 14.01 2.18 4.14
N VAL A 30 12.80 2.72 4.16
CA VAL A 30 12.48 4.04 3.65
C VAL A 30 12.14 4.92 4.85
N HIS A 31 12.81 6.07 4.96
CA HIS A 31 12.60 7.03 6.03
C HIS A 31 12.16 8.38 5.47
N LEU A 32 11.33 9.09 6.23
CA LEU A 32 11.07 10.50 5.97
C LEU A 32 12.25 11.32 6.49
N CYS A 33 12.78 12.22 5.67
CA CYS A 33 13.96 13.01 5.97
C CYS A 33 13.70 14.50 5.75
N GLN A 34 14.46 15.34 6.44
CA GLN A 34 14.33 16.79 6.40
C GLN A 34 15.70 17.45 6.31
N VAL A 35 15.84 18.42 5.41
CA VAL A 35 17.08 19.19 5.28
C VAL A 35 17.32 20.02 6.55
N PHE A 36 18.56 20.06 7.04
CA PHE A 36 18.93 20.86 8.21
C PHE A 36 18.50 22.32 8.05
N GLY A 37 17.86 22.88 9.09
CA GLY A 37 17.42 24.27 9.12
C GLY A 37 16.30 24.64 8.11
N LYS A 38 15.79 23.71 7.30
CA LYS A 38 14.72 23.96 6.32
C LYS A 38 13.53 23.07 6.60
N ALA A 39 12.68 23.52 7.54
CA ALA A 39 11.59 22.73 8.08
C ALA A 39 10.62 22.18 7.01
N THR A 40 10.40 22.93 5.92
CA THR A 40 9.45 22.58 4.86
C THR A 40 10.04 21.68 3.76
N SER A 41 11.34 21.42 3.78
CA SER A 41 12.05 20.65 2.74
C SER A 41 12.15 19.17 3.13
N VAL A 42 11.04 18.45 2.95
CA VAL A 42 10.91 17.02 3.27
C VAL A 42 11.07 16.15 2.02
N PHE A 43 11.73 15.01 2.19
CA PHE A 43 11.98 14.02 1.15
C PHE A 43 12.02 12.61 1.77
N ALA A 44 11.94 11.58 0.94
CA ALA A 44 12.11 10.20 1.40
C ALA A 44 13.54 9.71 1.08
N VAL A 45 14.08 8.84 1.93
CA VAL A 45 15.37 8.18 1.69
C VAL A 45 15.21 6.67 1.85
N LYS A 46 15.48 5.92 0.78
CA LYS A 46 15.56 4.46 0.80
C LYS A 46 17.01 4.06 1.08
N PHE A 47 17.27 3.54 2.26
CA PHE A 47 18.56 2.98 2.67
C PHE A 47 18.59 1.49 2.33
N VAL A 48 19.62 1.06 1.59
CA VAL A 48 19.84 -0.32 1.16
C VAL A 48 21.15 -0.82 1.75
N HIS A 49 21.10 -1.88 2.56
CA HIS A 49 22.31 -2.47 3.13
C HIS A 49 22.93 -3.46 2.13
N LYS A 50 24.14 -3.19 1.65
CA LYS A 50 24.80 -3.93 0.56
C LYS A 50 24.96 -5.42 0.89
N ALA A 51 25.43 -5.74 2.09
CA ALA A 51 25.64 -7.13 2.50
C ALA A 51 24.33 -7.91 2.64
N THR A 52 23.29 -7.28 3.21
CA THR A 52 21.96 -7.91 3.35
C THR A 52 21.30 -8.10 1.98
N ALA A 53 21.41 -7.11 1.09
CA ALA A 53 20.88 -7.21 -0.27
C ALA A 53 21.53 -8.36 -1.06
N LYS A 54 22.84 -8.56 -0.92
CA LYS A 54 23.54 -9.68 -1.56
C LYS A 54 23.18 -11.02 -0.92
N ALA A 55 23.25 -11.13 0.40
CA ALA A 55 23.03 -12.38 1.12
C ALA A 55 21.58 -12.85 1.05
N ARG A 56 20.62 -11.93 1.18
CA ARG A 56 19.18 -12.26 1.27
C ARG A 56 18.41 -11.97 -0.01
N GLY A 57 18.81 -10.98 -0.80
CA GLY A 57 18.15 -10.63 -2.06
C GLY A 57 18.81 -11.22 -3.30
N GLY A 58 20.05 -11.74 -3.18
CA GLY A 58 20.87 -12.08 -4.35
C GLY A 58 21.21 -10.87 -5.21
N LEU A 59 21.00 -9.65 -4.71
CA LEU A 59 21.19 -8.41 -5.45
C LEU A 59 22.63 -7.95 -5.29
N ALA A 60 23.38 -7.93 -6.38
CA ALA A 60 24.68 -7.31 -6.40
C ALA A 60 24.54 -5.79 -6.51
N THR A 61 25.58 -5.04 -6.13
CA THR A 61 25.63 -3.57 -6.27
C THR A 61 25.24 -3.11 -7.67
N LYS A 62 25.66 -3.85 -8.71
CA LYS A 62 25.29 -3.57 -10.11
C LYS A 62 23.79 -3.62 -10.38
N ASP A 63 23.04 -4.49 -9.70
CA ASP A 63 21.59 -4.62 -9.86
C ASP A 63 20.87 -3.42 -9.23
N ILE A 64 21.38 -2.94 -8.08
CA ILE A 64 20.91 -1.73 -7.41
C ILE A 64 21.22 -0.48 -8.25
N ILE A 65 22.41 -0.38 -8.83
CA ILE A 65 22.77 0.73 -9.75
C ILE A 65 21.88 0.71 -10.99
N ARG A 66 21.52 -0.47 -11.50
CA ARG A 66 20.56 -0.61 -12.60
C ARG A 66 19.18 -0.09 -12.20
N GLU A 67 18.66 -0.46 -11.03
CA GLU A 67 17.41 0.10 -10.48
C GLU A 67 17.46 1.64 -10.46
N ILE A 68 18.52 2.22 -9.88
CA ILE A 68 18.75 3.66 -9.80
C ILE A 68 18.73 4.31 -11.20
N THR A 69 19.41 3.70 -12.17
CA THR A 69 19.52 4.23 -13.52
C THR A 69 18.16 4.26 -14.22
N LEU A 70 17.40 3.17 -14.13
CA LEU A 70 16.07 3.07 -14.73
C LEU A 70 15.08 4.04 -14.05
N HIS A 71 15.10 4.11 -12.71
CA HIS A 71 14.27 5.04 -11.95
C HIS A 71 14.59 6.50 -12.31
N LYS A 72 15.86 6.86 -12.44
CA LYS A 72 16.26 8.22 -12.81
C LYS A 72 15.75 8.60 -14.20
N ALA A 73 15.83 7.68 -15.17
CA ALA A 73 15.29 7.88 -16.52
C ALA A 73 13.77 8.11 -16.50
N CYS A 74 13.06 7.50 -15.55
CA CYS A 74 11.61 7.62 -15.41
C CYS A 74 11.14 8.84 -14.58
N SER A 75 12.05 9.51 -13.86
CA SER A 75 11.72 10.59 -12.93
C SER A 75 11.07 11.86 -13.52
N PRO A 76 11.20 12.20 -14.83
CA PRO A 76 10.54 13.40 -15.37
C PRO A 76 9.00 13.37 -15.39
N HIS A 77 8.36 12.20 -15.21
CA HIS A 77 6.90 12.10 -15.28
C HIS A 77 6.23 12.43 -13.95
N LYS A 78 5.20 13.29 -13.99
CA LYS A 78 4.49 13.80 -12.81
C LYS A 78 3.87 12.73 -11.90
N ASN A 79 3.50 11.57 -12.44
CA ASN A 79 2.91 10.45 -11.67
C ASN A 79 3.94 9.34 -11.36
N ILE A 80 5.23 9.67 -11.34
CA ILE A 80 6.32 8.77 -10.94
C ILE A 80 7.13 9.46 -9.85
N ILE A 81 7.47 8.73 -8.77
CA ILE A 81 8.31 9.28 -7.69
C ILE A 81 9.62 9.76 -8.29
N THR A 82 9.94 11.04 -8.08
CA THR A 82 11.20 11.60 -8.57
C THR A 82 12.39 11.08 -7.76
N LEU A 83 13.40 10.52 -8.42
CA LEU A 83 14.70 10.24 -7.82
C LEU A 83 15.60 11.48 -7.95
N PHE A 84 15.89 12.13 -6.83
CA PHE A 84 16.76 13.31 -6.81
C PHE A 84 18.22 12.92 -7.03
N GLY A 85 18.68 11.88 -6.33
CA GLY A 85 20.04 11.34 -6.46
C GLY A 85 20.26 10.17 -5.50
N TYR A 86 21.48 9.66 -5.47
CA TYR A 86 21.89 8.63 -4.51
C TYR A 86 23.31 8.90 -4.04
N ASN A 87 23.65 8.30 -2.90
CA ASN A 87 25.01 8.23 -2.37
C ASN A 87 25.28 6.80 -1.91
N GLU A 88 26.55 6.50 -1.67
CA GLU A 88 26.97 5.21 -1.13
C GLU A 88 28.19 5.34 -0.23
N ASP A 89 28.34 4.39 0.68
CA ASP A 89 29.55 4.12 1.45
C ASP A 89 29.91 2.62 1.33
N GLU A 90 30.81 2.12 2.17
CA GLU A 90 31.20 0.70 2.16
C GLU A 90 30.02 -0.27 2.39
N ASN A 91 29.04 0.10 3.20
CA ASN A 91 27.97 -0.77 3.69
C ASN A 91 26.59 -0.43 3.11
N TRP A 92 26.37 0.81 2.70
CA TRP A 92 25.06 1.35 2.37
C TRP A 92 25.03 2.01 0.99
N ILE A 93 23.85 1.94 0.35
CA ILE A 93 23.44 2.83 -0.73
C ILE A 93 22.17 3.51 -0.25
N TRP A 94 22.05 4.83 -0.43
CA TRP A 94 20.81 5.52 -0.08
C TRP A 94 20.34 6.45 -1.18
N LEU A 95 19.05 6.31 -1.51
CA LEU A 95 18.40 6.99 -2.62
C LEU A 95 17.55 8.12 -2.06
N LYS A 96 17.87 9.35 -2.41
CA LYS A 96 17.09 10.55 -2.07
C LYS A 96 15.98 10.74 -3.09
N MET A 97 14.73 10.66 -2.65
CA MET A 97 13.54 10.66 -3.54
C MET A 97 12.43 11.58 -3.04
N GLN A 98 11.48 11.90 -3.91
CA GLN A 98 10.26 12.63 -3.58
C GLN A 98 9.48 11.91 -2.48
N ALA A 99 8.97 12.66 -1.50
CA ALA A 99 8.07 12.14 -0.49
C ALA A 99 6.62 12.18 -1.00
N ALA A 100 5.98 11.01 -1.06
CA ALA A 100 4.54 10.87 -1.29
C ALA A 100 3.78 11.19 0.00
N MET A 101 3.48 12.47 0.21
CA MET A 101 2.87 12.97 1.46
C MET A 101 1.40 12.60 1.65
N GLY A 102 0.78 11.96 0.65
CA GLY A 102 -0.54 11.33 0.76
C GLY A 102 -0.47 9.86 1.20
N GLY A 103 0.71 9.24 1.31
CA GLY A 103 0.88 7.86 1.78
C GLY A 103 0.43 6.80 0.77
N ASP A 104 0.11 5.59 1.25
CA ASP A 104 -0.35 4.46 0.43
C ASP A 104 -1.81 4.71 -0.03
N LEU A 105 -2.09 4.50 -1.32
CA LEU A 105 -3.45 4.63 -1.87
C LEU A 105 -4.37 3.52 -1.33
N PHE A 106 -3.87 2.30 -1.18
CA PHE A 106 -4.68 1.13 -0.84
C PHE A 106 -5.03 1.05 0.64
N ASP A 107 -4.29 1.76 1.50
CA ASP A 107 -4.73 2.08 2.86
C ASP A 107 -6.00 2.97 2.89
N LYS A 108 -6.40 3.54 1.75
CA LYS A 108 -7.57 4.43 1.58
C LYS A 108 -8.69 3.79 0.75
N ILE A 109 -8.64 2.48 0.55
CA ILE A 109 -9.64 1.71 -0.16
C ILE A 109 -10.39 0.86 0.84
N GLU A 110 -11.72 0.87 0.73
CA GLU A 110 -12.55 0.06 1.60
C GLU A 110 -12.51 -1.42 1.12
N PRO A 111 -12.05 -2.35 1.97
CA PRO A 111 -11.99 -3.77 1.61
C PRO A 111 -13.37 -4.26 1.23
N ASP A 112 -13.44 -5.12 0.21
CA ASP A 112 -14.70 -5.64 -0.29
C ASP A 112 -15.71 -4.55 -0.76
N VAL A 113 -15.26 -3.33 -1.06
CA VAL A 113 -16.11 -2.29 -1.65
C VAL A 113 -15.39 -1.57 -2.78
N GLY A 114 -14.12 -1.21 -2.57
CA GLY A 114 -13.36 -0.39 -3.50
C GLY A 114 -13.57 1.10 -3.24
N VAL A 115 -13.35 1.91 -4.27
CA VAL A 115 -13.63 3.35 -4.27
C VAL A 115 -14.61 3.71 -5.39
N HIS A 116 -15.17 4.91 -5.32
CA HIS A 116 -16.14 5.36 -6.32
C HIS A 116 -15.55 5.37 -7.73
N GLU A 117 -16.36 5.06 -8.75
CA GLU A 117 -15.94 4.94 -10.15
C GLU A 117 -15.12 6.15 -10.66
N ASP A 118 -15.55 7.38 -10.36
CA ASP A 118 -14.80 8.60 -10.72
C ASP A 118 -13.38 8.63 -10.12
N ILE A 119 -13.21 8.15 -8.89
CA ILE A 119 -11.90 8.08 -8.23
C ILE A 119 -11.05 6.99 -8.90
N CYS A 120 -11.64 5.82 -9.18
CA CYS A 120 -10.98 4.77 -9.95
C CYS A 120 -10.50 5.29 -11.31
N GLN A 121 -11.32 6.08 -11.99
CA GLN A 121 -10.98 6.66 -13.27
C GLN A 121 -9.84 7.67 -13.16
N LEU A 122 -9.86 8.59 -12.18
CA LEU A 122 -8.75 9.52 -11.93
C LEU A 122 -7.41 8.78 -11.78
N TYR A 123 -7.36 7.82 -10.85
CA TYR A 123 -6.13 7.06 -10.59
C TYR A 123 -5.73 6.18 -11.77
N PHE A 124 -6.68 5.55 -12.45
CA PHE A 124 -6.37 4.74 -13.62
C PHE A 124 -5.84 5.57 -14.79
N GLN A 125 -6.36 6.79 -15.02
CA GLN A 125 -5.79 7.69 -16.03
C GLN A 125 -4.34 8.07 -15.70
N GLN A 126 -4.05 8.38 -14.43
CA GLN A 126 -2.71 8.72 -13.96
C GLN A 126 -1.73 7.53 -14.08
N LEU A 127 -2.18 6.32 -13.70
CA LEU A 127 -1.41 5.09 -13.85
C LEU A 127 -1.09 4.83 -15.32
N ILE A 128 -2.08 4.87 -16.20
CA ILE A 128 -1.86 4.66 -17.64
C ILE A 128 -0.94 5.73 -18.23
N GLY A 129 -0.99 6.98 -17.74
CA GLY A 129 -0.02 8.02 -18.10
C GLY A 129 1.41 7.65 -17.72
N ALA A 130 1.63 7.20 -16.48
CA ALA A 130 2.94 6.76 -16.01
C ALA A 130 3.47 5.55 -16.79
N ILE A 131 2.62 4.54 -17.02
CA ILE A 131 3.01 3.32 -17.74
C ILE A 131 3.32 3.61 -19.21
N GLU A 132 2.54 4.45 -19.87
CA GLU A 132 2.85 4.87 -21.24
C GLU A 132 4.19 5.61 -21.32
N PHE A 133 4.46 6.49 -20.34
CA PHE A 133 5.74 7.18 -20.29
C PHE A 133 6.92 6.22 -20.13
N ILE A 134 6.91 5.31 -19.15
CA ILE A 134 8.04 4.39 -18.96
C ILE A 134 8.19 3.42 -20.15
N HIS A 135 7.09 2.97 -20.75
CA HIS A 135 7.13 2.13 -21.95
C HIS A 135 7.72 2.89 -23.14
N SER A 136 7.47 4.20 -23.26
CA SER A 136 8.11 5.04 -24.28
C SER A 136 9.63 5.15 -24.12
N GLN A 137 10.15 4.95 -22.90
CA GLN A 137 11.59 4.88 -22.62
C GLN A 137 12.17 3.47 -22.84
N GLY A 138 11.35 2.51 -23.30
CA GLY A 138 11.75 1.11 -23.47
C GLY A 138 11.89 0.35 -22.15
N ILE A 139 11.28 0.87 -21.06
CA ILE A 139 11.37 0.33 -19.70
C ILE A 139 10.03 -0.27 -19.29
N ALA A 140 10.04 -1.48 -18.74
CA ALA A 140 8.88 -2.12 -18.11
C ALA A 140 9.08 -2.18 -16.59
N HIS A 141 8.02 -1.97 -15.83
CA HIS A 141 8.07 -1.91 -14.36
C HIS A 141 8.08 -3.30 -13.74
N ARG A 142 7.22 -4.21 -14.20
CA ARG A 142 7.08 -5.63 -13.78
C ARG A 142 6.66 -5.88 -12.33
N ASP A 143 6.22 -4.85 -11.61
CA ASP A 143 5.73 -4.98 -10.21
C ASP A 143 4.68 -3.89 -9.90
N ILE A 144 3.76 -3.67 -10.82
CA ILE A 144 2.66 -2.72 -10.65
C ILE A 144 1.65 -3.35 -9.70
N LYS A 145 1.54 -2.80 -8.50
CA LYS A 145 0.72 -3.33 -7.40
C LYS A 145 0.42 -2.24 -6.37
N PRO A 146 -0.51 -2.48 -5.44
CA PRO A 146 -0.89 -1.55 -4.39
C PRO A 146 0.26 -0.85 -3.67
N GLU A 147 1.21 -1.65 -3.19
CA GLU A 147 2.30 -1.17 -2.33
C GLU A 147 3.26 -0.21 -3.06
N ASN A 148 3.23 -0.22 -4.40
CA ASN A 148 4.04 0.63 -5.26
C ASN A 148 3.26 1.83 -5.82
N ILE A 149 2.01 2.02 -5.39
CA ILE A 149 1.11 3.10 -5.81
C ILE A 149 0.82 4.01 -4.60
N LEU A 150 1.49 5.15 -4.58
CA LEU A 150 1.42 6.13 -3.50
C LEU A 150 0.63 7.37 -3.92
N LEU A 151 0.39 8.29 -2.99
CA LEU A 151 -0.24 9.58 -3.24
C LEU A 151 0.68 10.76 -2.88
N ASP A 152 0.71 11.79 -3.72
CA ASP A 152 1.39 13.06 -3.39
C ASP A 152 0.56 13.92 -2.41
N ALA A 153 1.03 15.14 -2.14
CA ALA A 153 0.38 16.06 -1.21
C ALA A 153 -0.99 16.58 -1.68
N ASP A 154 -1.33 16.41 -2.96
CA ASP A 154 -2.59 16.83 -3.58
C ASP A 154 -3.49 15.63 -3.93
N GLY A 155 -3.10 14.42 -3.50
CA GLY A 155 -3.83 13.19 -3.75
C GLY A 155 -3.68 12.64 -5.17
N ASN A 156 -2.62 13.00 -5.91
CA ASN A 156 -2.31 12.37 -7.19
C ASN A 156 -1.53 11.08 -7.01
N LEU A 157 -1.81 10.10 -7.87
CA LEU A 157 -1.09 8.83 -7.94
C LEU A 157 0.39 9.06 -8.29
N MET A 158 1.26 8.40 -7.54
CA MET A 158 2.70 8.36 -7.72
C MET A 158 3.17 6.90 -7.77
N LEU A 159 3.61 6.43 -8.93
CA LEU A 159 4.22 5.11 -9.10
C LEU A 159 5.64 5.11 -8.53
N SER A 160 5.98 4.09 -7.75
CA SER A 160 7.26 3.95 -7.06
C SER A 160 7.88 2.56 -7.22
N ASP A 161 9.12 2.41 -6.77
CA ASP A 161 9.88 1.15 -6.71
C ASP A 161 10.18 0.46 -8.06
N PHE A 162 11.33 0.80 -8.63
CA PHE A 162 11.82 0.25 -9.89
C PHE A 162 12.75 -0.96 -9.67
N GLY A 163 12.73 -1.60 -8.49
CA GLY A 163 13.62 -2.73 -8.17
C GLY A 163 13.49 -3.94 -9.11
N PHE A 164 12.31 -4.13 -9.72
CA PHE A 164 12.08 -5.15 -10.73
C PHE A 164 12.09 -4.63 -12.17
N ALA A 165 12.33 -3.33 -12.38
CA ALA A 165 12.26 -2.76 -13.71
C ALA A 165 13.33 -3.33 -14.65
N THR A 166 13.03 -3.36 -15.94
CA THR A 166 13.95 -3.85 -16.97
C THR A 166 13.79 -3.08 -18.26
N ILE A 167 14.83 -3.10 -19.09
CA ILE A 167 14.78 -2.60 -20.46
C ILE A 167 14.22 -3.72 -21.34
N PHE A 168 13.04 -3.50 -21.94
CA PHE A 168 12.45 -4.40 -22.93
C PHE A 168 12.69 -3.93 -24.36
N GLU A 169 13.04 -2.67 -24.58
CA GLU A 169 13.32 -2.13 -25.91
C GLU A 169 14.45 -1.11 -25.86
N ARG A 170 15.44 -1.24 -26.75
CA ARG A 170 16.54 -0.28 -26.87
C ARG A 170 17.03 -0.20 -28.31
N HIS A 171 17.11 1.01 -28.86
CA HIS A 171 17.52 1.24 -30.26
C HIS A 171 16.70 0.40 -31.28
N GLY A 172 15.39 0.24 -31.04
CA GLY A 172 14.50 -0.57 -31.88
C GLY A 172 14.60 -2.09 -31.67
N THR A 173 15.57 -2.57 -30.89
CA THR A 173 15.70 -3.99 -30.57
C THR A 173 14.91 -4.32 -29.31
N ARG A 174 13.95 -5.23 -29.43
CA ARG A 174 13.15 -5.75 -28.32
C ARG A 174 13.82 -6.94 -27.64
N LYS A 175 13.65 -7.05 -26.33
CA LYS A 175 14.16 -8.13 -25.47
C LYS A 175 13.03 -8.66 -24.60
N GLN A 176 12.82 -9.97 -24.68
CA GLN A 176 11.89 -10.68 -23.80
C GLN A 176 12.55 -11.00 -22.45
N SER A 177 11.73 -11.09 -21.41
CA SER A 177 12.13 -11.49 -20.06
C SER A 177 11.82 -12.97 -19.81
N THR A 178 12.57 -13.58 -18.90
CA THR A 178 12.34 -14.96 -18.43
C THR A 178 12.16 -15.05 -16.91
N THR A 179 12.47 -13.98 -16.19
CA THR A 179 12.40 -13.93 -14.73
C THR A 179 10.95 -13.85 -14.26
N ILE A 180 10.56 -14.73 -13.33
CA ILE A 180 9.31 -14.56 -12.58
C ILE A 180 9.58 -13.53 -11.49
N CYS A 181 8.90 -12.39 -11.56
CA CYS A 181 8.96 -11.34 -10.56
C CYS A 181 7.61 -10.65 -10.45
N GLY A 182 7.44 -9.85 -9.41
CA GLY A 182 6.18 -9.18 -9.07
C GLY A 182 5.35 -9.93 -8.03
N SER A 183 4.29 -9.28 -7.56
CA SER A 183 3.33 -9.87 -6.62
C SER A 183 2.27 -10.73 -7.32
N ALA A 184 2.10 -11.96 -6.82
CA ALA A 184 1.33 -13.04 -7.44
C ALA A 184 -0.05 -12.67 -8.05
N PRO A 185 -0.95 -11.93 -7.36
CA PRO A 185 -2.27 -11.62 -7.92
C PRO A 185 -2.21 -10.71 -9.17
N TYR A 186 -1.15 -9.91 -9.27
CA TYR A 186 -0.94 -8.90 -10.30
C TYR A 186 -0.13 -9.44 -11.48
N CYS A 187 0.53 -10.59 -11.32
CA CYS A 187 1.35 -11.19 -12.36
C CYS A 187 0.50 -11.75 -13.50
N ALA A 188 0.93 -11.48 -14.73
CA ALA A 188 0.29 -12.02 -15.93
C ALA A 188 0.52 -13.55 -16.07
N PRO A 189 -0.38 -14.30 -16.72
CA PRO A 189 -0.29 -15.75 -16.85
C PRO A 189 1.01 -16.23 -17.53
N GLU A 190 1.55 -15.46 -18.49
CA GLU A 190 2.82 -15.74 -19.15
C GLU A 190 4.05 -15.56 -18.25
N VAL A 191 3.95 -14.69 -17.23
CA VAL A 191 5.02 -14.47 -16.24
C VAL A 191 5.10 -15.65 -15.29
N VAL A 192 3.95 -16.10 -14.76
CA VAL A 192 3.90 -17.24 -13.81
C VAL A 192 4.15 -18.59 -14.48
N SER A 193 3.83 -18.73 -15.78
CA SER A 193 4.07 -19.96 -16.55
C SER A 193 5.53 -20.17 -17.00
N ARG A 194 6.49 -19.34 -16.54
CA ARG A 194 7.93 -19.46 -16.81
C ARG A 194 8.31 -19.42 -18.29
N LYS A 195 7.52 -18.73 -19.11
CA LYS A 195 7.79 -18.56 -20.55
C LYS A 195 8.62 -17.30 -20.79
N LEU A 196 9.20 -17.20 -22.00
CA LEU A 196 9.66 -15.91 -22.51
C LEU A 196 8.46 -14.99 -22.70
N TYR A 197 8.52 -13.77 -22.17
CA TYR A 197 7.41 -12.82 -22.21
C TYR A 197 7.85 -11.38 -22.52
N ASP A 198 6.96 -10.65 -23.16
CA ASP A 198 7.04 -9.21 -23.38
C ASP A 198 6.65 -8.47 -22.10
N SER A 199 7.61 -7.82 -21.46
CA SER A 199 7.44 -7.24 -20.12
C SER A 199 6.49 -6.05 -20.08
N ASP A 200 6.43 -5.28 -21.16
CA ASP A 200 5.47 -4.20 -21.37
C ASP A 200 4.02 -4.72 -21.45
N LEU A 201 3.79 -5.86 -22.10
CA LEU A 201 2.46 -6.46 -22.15
C LEU A 201 2.01 -7.01 -20.79
N ALA A 202 2.95 -7.51 -19.98
CA ALA A 202 2.69 -7.93 -18.62
C ALA A 202 2.27 -6.76 -17.72
N ASP A 203 2.88 -5.57 -17.88
CA ASP A 203 2.47 -4.36 -17.15
C ASP A 203 1.01 -3.97 -17.45
N ILE A 204 0.54 -4.14 -18.70
CA ILE A 204 -0.86 -3.87 -19.10
C ILE A 204 -1.84 -4.79 -18.33
N TRP A 205 -1.47 -6.06 -18.13
CA TRP A 205 -2.25 -6.99 -17.32
C TRP A 205 -2.35 -6.50 -15.88
N SER A 206 -1.22 -6.15 -15.27
CA SER A 206 -1.15 -5.67 -13.89
C SER A 206 -1.96 -4.39 -13.69
N CYS A 207 -1.98 -3.47 -14.67
CA CYS A 207 -2.89 -2.32 -14.67
C CYS A 207 -4.37 -2.73 -14.62
N GLY A 208 -4.75 -3.77 -15.37
CA GLY A 208 -6.10 -4.33 -15.34
C GLY A 208 -6.48 -4.89 -13.98
N VAL A 209 -5.55 -5.60 -13.32
CA VAL A 209 -5.74 -6.11 -11.96
C VAL A 209 -5.87 -4.95 -10.96
N VAL A 210 -5.01 -3.93 -11.04
CA VAL A 210 -5.12 -2.73 -10.18
C VAL A 210 -6.47 -2.05 -10.35
N LEU A 211 -6.95 -1.83 -11.58
CA LEU A 211 -8.27 -1.25 -11.82
C LEU A 211 -9.39 -2.10 -11.20
N PHE A 212 -9.30 -3.44 -11.34
CA PHE A 212 -10.25 -4.35 -10.70
C PHE A 212 -10.27 -4.18 -9.18
N VAL A 213 -9.11 -4.09 -8.54
CA VAL A 213 -9.00 -3.92 -7.09
C VAL A 213 -9.55 -2.56 -6.65
N LEU A 214 -9.26 -1.47 -7.37
CA LEU A 214 -9.84 -0.16 -7.09
C LEU A 214 -11.37 -0.20 -7.10
N LEU A 215 -11.97 -0.96 -8.01
CA LEU A 215 -13.43 -1.04 -8.20
C LEU A 215 -14.14 -2.01 -7.25
N SER A 216 -13.44 -2.99 -6.70
CA SER A 216 -14.06 -4.09 -5.96
C SER A 216 -13.57 -4.24 -4.52
N GLY A 217 -12.43 -3.64 -4.18
CA GLY A 217 -11.76 -3.83 -2.90
C GLY A 217 -11.20 -5.24 -2.71
N CYS A 218 -11.02 -6.01 -3.80
CA CYS A 218 -10.53 -7.40 -3.77
C CYS A 218 -9.60 -7.69 -4.97
N THR A 219 -8.70 -8.65 -4.81
CA THR A 219 -7.98 -9.25 -5.95
C THR A 219 -8.88 -10.24 -6.70
N PRO A 220 -8.79 -10.34 -8.04
CA PRO A 220 -9.65 -11.21 -8.84
C PRO A 220 -9.35 -12.72 -8.71
N TRP A 221 -8.15 -13.06 -8.26
CA TRP A 221 -7.60 -14.42 -8.04
C TRP A 221 -6.35 -14.30 -7.17
N GLN A 222 -5.79 -15.44 -6.73
CA GLN A 222 -4.49 -15.46 -6.06
C GLN A 222 -3.36 -15.51 -7.08
N TRP A 223 -3.53 -16.35 -8.11
CA TRP A 223 -2.56 -16.57 -9.18
C TRP A 223 -3.28 -16.72 -10.51
N ALA A 224 -2.73 -16.14 -11.57
CA ALA A 224 -3.24 -16.31 -12.94
C ALA A 224 -2.80 -17.66 -13.55
N VAL A 225 -3.23 -18.77 -12.93
CA VAL A 225 -2.84 -20.16 -13.27
C VAL A 225 -4.05 -21.09 -13.29
N ASP A 226 -4.03 -22.12 -14.12
CA ASP A 226 -5.22 -22.97 -14.38
C ASP A 226 -5.77 -23.71 -13.14
N HIS A 227 -4.94 -23.92 -12.11
CA HIS A 227 -5.35 -24.56 -10.86
C HIS A 227 -5.93 -23.58 -9.82
N ASP A 228 -5.81 -22.27 -10.03
CA ASP A 228 -6.55 -21.28 -9.24
C ASP A 228 -8.01 -21.29 -9.71
N PRO A 229 -8.99 -21.58 -8.83
CA PRO A 229 -10.38 -21.76 -9.23
C PRO A 229 -11.02 -20.47 -9.77
N ASP A 230 -10.63 -19.31 -9.25
CA ASP A 230 -11.18 -18.02 -9.65
C ASP A 230 -10.60 -17.58 -11.01
N TYR A 231 -9.30 -17.80 -11.24
CA TYR A 231 -8.70 -17.64 -12.57
C TYR A 231 -9.26 -18.66 -13.58
N GLY A 232 -9.44 -19.92 -13.18
CA GLY A 232 -10.05 -20.96 -14.01
C GLY A 232 -11.46 -20.59 -14.47
N ARG A 233 -12.28 -20.00 -13.59
CA ARG A 233 -13.62 -19.48 -13.94
C ARG A 233 -13.53 -18.28 -14.89
N TYR A 234 -12.59 -17.36 -14.65
CA TYR A 234 -12.30 -16.24 -15.53
C TYR A 234 -11.93 -16.69 -16.95
N LYS A 235 -10.98 -17.62 -17.07
CA LYS A 235 -10.50 -18.16 -18.34
C LYS A 235 -11.62 -18.88 -19.10
N LYS A 236 -12.35 -19.81 -18.45
CA LYS A 236 -13.47 -20.56 -19.06
C LYS A 236 -14.58 -19.64 -19.57
N SER A 237 -14.91 -18.57 -18.83
CA SER A 237 -15.93 -17.60 -19.21
C SER A 237 -15.46 -16.53 -20.22
N LYS A 238 -14.18 -16.54 -20.60
CA LYS A 238 -13.53 -15.47 -21.39
C LYS A 238 -13.73 -14.10 -20.73
N GLY A 239 -13.58 -14.06 -19.41
CA GLY A 239 -13.71 -12.89 -18.56
C GLY A 239 -15.12 -12.38 -18.33
N ARG A 240 -16.15 -13.21 -18.55
CA ARG A 240 -17.57 -12.90 -18.31
C ARG A 240 -18.11 -13.56 -17.04
N VAL A 241 -17.28 -13.60 -16.00
CA VAL A 241 -17.66 -14.07 -14.67
C VAL A 241 -18.78 -13.16 -14.14
N LYS A 242 -19.80 -13.74 -13.53
CA LYS A 242 -20.95 -13.01 -12.98
C LYS A 242 -21.02 -13.08 -11.46
N GLU A 243 -20.26 -14.01 -10.88
CA GLU A 243 -20.16 -14.18 -9.45
C GLU A 243 -19.18 -13.18 -8.84
N TYR A 244 -19.32 -13.00 -7.53
CA TYR A 244 -18.37 -12.33 -6.68
C TYR A 244 -16.89 -12.66 -7.01
N PRO A 245 -15.96 -11.68 -7.05
CA PRO A 245 -16.16 -10.23 -6.94
C PRO A 245 -16.42 -9.51 -8.28
N TRP A 246 -16.74 -10.23 -9.36
CA TRP A 246 -16.90 -9.68 -10.72
C TRP A 246 -18.26 -9.02 -10.99
N ASP A 247 -19.21 -9.18 -10.07
CA ASP A 247 -20.49 -8.47 -10.05
C ASP A 247 -20.38 -7.02 -9.54
N ARG A 248 -19.29 -6.66 -8.85
CA ARG A 248 -19.08 -5.30 -8.32
C ARG A 248 -18.72 -4.24 -9.38
N PRO A 249 -17.73 -4.46 -10.27
CA PRO A 249 -17.34 -3.43 -11.23
C PRO A 249 -18.53 -3.03 -12.14
N PRO A 250 -18.73 -1.73 -12.41
CA PRO A 250 -19.78 -1.29 -13.32
C PRO A 250 -19.68 -1.94 -14.69
N MET A 251 -20.83 -2.24 -15.31
CA MET A 251 -20.86 -2.90 -16.62
C MET A 251 -20.02 -2.17 -17.69
N ALA A 252 -19.96 -0.83 -17.63
CA ALA A 252 -19.21 0.01 -18.55
C ALA A 252 -17.68 -0.23 -18.51
N VAL A 253 -17.13 -0.64 -17.35
CA VAL A 253 -15.69 -0.87 -17.19
C VAL A 253 -15.30 -2.34 -17.38
N LEU A 254 -16.24 -3.28 -17.22
CA LEU A 254 -16.00 -4.71 -17.50
C LEU A 254 -15.52 -4.98 -18.94
N SER A 255 -15.91 -4.18 -19.92
CA SER A 255 -15.37 -4.31 -21.28
C SER A 255 -13.91 -3.90 -21.38
N LEU A 256 -13.47 -2.93 -20.59
CA LEU A 256 -12.08 -2.50 -20.53
C LEU A 256 -11.24 -3.57 -19.83
N LEU A 257 -11.66 -4.02 -18.64
CA LEU A 257 -11.00 -5.06 -17.86
C LEU A 257 -10.74 -6.33 -18.68
N ARG A 258 -11.74 -6.82 -19.43
CA ARG A 258 -11.60 -7.98 -20.33
C ARG A 258 -10.61 -7.78 -21.47
N LYS A 259 -10.38 -6.55 -21.91
CA LYS A 259 -9.42 -6.24 -22.97
C LYS A 259 -8.01 -6.01 -22.43
N LEU A 260 -7.86 -5.61 -21.17
CA LEU A 260 -6.56 -5.51 -20.48
C LEU A 260 -6.06 -6.90 -20.06
N MET A 261 -6.93 -7.71 -19.49
CA MET A 261 -6.59 -9.03 -18.92
C MET A 261 -6.86 -10.18 -19.90
N ARG A 262 -6.47 -10.02 -21.17
CA ARG A 262 -6.47 -11.15 -22.12
C ARG A 262 -5.33 -12.11 -21.80
N GLU A 263 -5.64 -13.40 -21.81
CA GLU A 263 -4.65 -14.47 -21.56
C GLU A 263 -3.52 -14.41 -22.59
N ASN A 264 -3.86 -14.32 -23.88
CA ASN A 264 -2.90 -14.07 -24.94
C ASN A 264 -2.39 -12.61 -24.85
N PRO A 265 -1.11 -12.36 -24.57
CA PRO A 265 -0.58 -11.00 -24.40
C PRO A 265 -0.76 -10.14 -25.65
N ARG A 266 -0.71 -10.75 -26.84
CA ARG A 266 -0.85 -10.06 -28.13
C ARG A 266 -2.27 -9.56 -28.41
N GLU A 267 -3.26 -10.10 -27.71
CA GLU A 267 -4.66 -9.67 -27.80
C GLU A 267 -5.01 -8.57 -26.78
N ARG A 268 -4.08 -8.22 -25.88
CA ARG A 268 -4.31 -7.15 -24.90
C ARG A 268 -4.42 -5.81 -25.60
N MET A 269 -5.29 -4.97 -25.08
CA MET A 269 -5.47 -3.61 -25.59
C MET A 269 -4.18 -2.81 -25.45
N PRO A 270 -3.61 -2.28 -26.54
CA PRO A 270 -2.46 -1.38 -26.47
C PRO A 270 -2.79 -0.09 -25.70
N LEU A 271 -1.82 0.50 -25.00
CA LEU A 271 -2.02 1.72 -24.18
C LEU A 271 -2.71 2.86 -24.94
N LYS A 272 -2.31 3.11 -26.19
CA LYS A 272 -2.96 4.12 -27.06
C LYS A 272 -4.46 3.91 -27.22
N ASN A 273 -4.92 2.66 -27.26
CA ASN A 273 -6.34 2.31 -27.42
C ASN A 273 -7.09 2.39 -26.08
N ILE A 274 -6.39 2.22 -24.94
CA ILE A 274 -6.98 2.40 -23.61
C ILE A 274 -7.53 3.82 -23.46
N ARG A 275 -6.77 4.83 -23.90
CA ARG A 275 -7.19 6.24 -23.86
C ARG A 275 -8.42 6.55 -24.70
N MET A 276 -8.67 5.73 -25.73
CA MET A 276 -9.84 5.87 -26.59
C MET A 276 -11.06 5.14 -26.04
N HIS A 277 -10.91 4.33 -24.99
CA HIS A 277 -12.02 3.56 -24.43
C HIS A 277 -13.12 4.49 -23.89
N PRO A 278 -14.42 4.21 -24.13
CA PRO A 278 -15.51 5.08 -23.68
C PRO A 278 -15.48 5.37 -22.18
N TRP A 279 -15.22 4.35 -21.36
CA TRP A 279 -15.06 4.51 -19.91
C TRP A 279 -13.88 5.43 -19.55
N PHE A 280 -12.76 5.32 -20.26
CA PHE A 280 -11.59 6.18 -19.99
C PHE A 280 -11.89 7.64 -20.32
N LYS A 281 -12.66 7.91 -21.39
CA LYS A 281 -13.03 9.26 -21.85
C LYS A 281 -14.24 9.87 -21.14
N LYS A 282 -14.95 9.12 -20.29
CA LYS A 282 -16.13 9.62 -19.56
C LYS A 282 -15.74 10.91 -18.82
N PRO A 283 -16.49 12.02 -18.95
CA PRO A 283 -16.20 13.25 -18.23
C PRO A 283 -16.16 13.01 -16.72
N ASN A 284 -15.18 13.61 -16.05
CA ASN A 284 -14.96 13.42 -14.63
C ASN A 284 -14.48 14.73 -13.99
N LYS A 285 -15.26 15.22 -13.04
CA LYS A 285 -15.02 16.49 -12.36
C LYS A 285 -13.79 16.46 -11.43
N LEU A 286 -13.31 15.27 -11.05
CA LEU A 286 -12.10 15.11 -10.25
C LEU A 286 -10.82 15.24 -11.08
N ILE A 287 -10.91 15.23 -12.41
CA ILE A 287 -9.75 15.25 -13.30
C ILE A 287 -9.65 16.64 -13.92
N SER A 288 -8.55 17.33 -13.64
CA SER A 288 -8.25 18.63 -14.25
C SER A 288 -7.76 18.47 -15.70
N PRO A 289 -7.69 19.55 -16.50
CA PRO A 289 -7.25 19.47 -17.89
C PRO A 289 -5.84 18.89 -18.08
N ASN A 290 -4.98 18.98 -17.06
CA ASN A 290 -3.64 18.40 -17.10
C ASN A 290 -3.61 16.94 -16.60
N GLY A 291 -4.75 16.31 -16.28
CA GLY A 291 -4.83 14.93 -15.79
C GLY A 291 -4.41 14.75 -14.32
N GLN A 292 -4.28 15.83 -13.55
CA GLN A 292 -4.13 15.78 -12.08
C GLN A 292 -5.49 15.94 -11.39
N CYS A 293 -5.51 15.77 -10.08
CA CYS A 293 -6.67 16.05 -9.25
C CYS A 293 -7.11 17.51 -9.42
N ALA A 294 -8.39 17.72 -9.72
CA ALA A 294 -8.96 19.06 -9.85
C ALA A 294 -9.32 19.69 -8.51
N ASP A 295 -9.70 18.85 -7.54
CA ASP A 295 -10.14 19.28 -6.20
C ASP A 295 -9.63 18.27 -5.15
N PRO A 296 -8.44 18.53 -4.58
CA PRO A 296 -7.83 17.65 -3.58
C PRO A 296 -8.68 17.49 -2.32
N ILE A 297 -9.41 18.52 -1.90
CA ILE A 297 -10.27 18.47 -0.70
C ILE A 297 -11.47 17.57 -0.97
N LYS A 298 -12.14 17.75 -2.11
CA LYS A 298 -13.27 16.89 -2.48
C LYS A 298 -12.84 15.44 -2.67
N LEU A 299 -11.66 15.20 -3.24
CA LEU A 299 -11.10 13.85 -3.34
C LEU A 299 -10.89 13.24 -1.96
N ALA A 300 -10.23 13.95 -1.04
CA ALA A 300 -10.00 13.49 0.33
C ALA A 300 -11.31 13.19 1.05
N GLU A 301 -12.31 14.07 0.93
CA GLU A 301 -13.64 13.88 1.52
C GLU A 301 -14.27 12.57 1.06
N ARG A 302 -14.29 12.32 -0.25
CA ARG A 302 -14.88 11.10 -0.82
C ARG A 302 -14.13 9.82 -0.43
N LEU A 303 -12.80 9.89 -0.27
CA LEU A 303 -12.02 8.74 0.19
C LEU A 303 -12.33 8.41 1.65
N ILE A 304 -12.36 9.41 2.53
CA ILE A 304 -12.60 9.21 3.97
C ILE A 304 -14.03 8.74 4.25
N LEU A 305 -15.04 9.29 3.59
CA LEU A 305 -16.43 8.88 3.82
C LEU A 305 -16.71 7.42 3.44
N ASN A 306 -15.88 6.83 2.56
CA ASN A 306 -16.00 5.42 2.20
C ASN A 306 -15.40 4.47 3.25
N MET A 307 -14.65 4.97 4.23
CA MET A 307 -13.84 4.19 5.18
C MET A 307 -14.55 3.87 6.50
N HIS A 308 -15.87 4.01 6.53
CA HIS A 308 -16.72 3.82 7.71
C HIS A 308 -16.79 2.35 8.16
N ILE A 309 -16.76 2.11 9.47
CA ILE A 309 -16.89 0.80 10.10
C ILE A 309 -18.28 0.71 10.71
N ASP A 310 -19.19 0.03 10.00
CA ASP A 310 -20.52 -0.27 10.54
C ASP A 310 -20.42 -1.46 11.50
N VAL A 311 -20.79 -1.20 12.76
CA VAL A 311 -20.77 -2.18 13.86
C VAL A 311 -21.90 -3.21 13.76
N ASN A 312 -22.98 -2.86 13.04
CA ASN A 312 -24.15 -3.72 12.87
C ASN A 312 -24.09 -4.51 11.57
N GLU A 313 -23.18 -4.16 10.66
CA GLU A 313 -23.02 -4.90 9.41
C GLU A 313 -22.36 -6.26 9.71
N PRO A 314 -23.05 -7.39 9.38
CA PRO A 314 -22.49 -8.71 9.60
C PRO A 314 -21.17 -8.83 8.82
N ASP A 315 -20.21 -9.57 9.36
CA ASP A 315 -19.00 -9.89 8.60
C ASP A 315 -19.41 -10.67 7.34
N VAL A 316 -19.45 -9.98 6.20
CA VAL A 316 -20.17 -10.43 4.99
C VAL A 316 -19.64 -11.76 4.43
N LEU A 317 -18.49 -12.25 4.88
CA LEU A 317 -17.88 -13.47 4.36
C LEU A 317 -17.20 -14.27 5.46
N ASP A 318 -17.99 -14.87 6.35
CA ASP A 318 -17.55 -16.11 6.98
C ASP A 318 -17.53 -17.22 5.91
N ASP A 319 -16.38 -17.87 5.80
CA ASP A 319 -15.88 -18.56 4.61
C ASP A 319 -16.64 -19.88 4.35
N LYS A 320 -17.75 -19.85 3.60
CA LYS A 320 -18.50 -21.06 3.17
C LYS A 320 -17.75 -21.95 2.14
N ARG A 321 -16.44 -21.80 1.94
CA ARG A 321 -15.66 -22.63 1.02
C ARG A 321 -15.14 -23.90 1.71
N PRO A 322 -15.42 -25.12 1.19
CA PRO A 322 -14.99 -26.37 1.82
C PRO A 322 -13.47 -26.46 2.02
N MET A 323 -13.10 -27.17 3.09
CA MET A 323 -11.72 -27.30 3.59
C MET A 323 -10.77 -28.08 2.64
N SER A 324 -11.30 -28.82 1.67
CA SER A 324 -10.56 -29.84 0.91
C SER A 324 -9.75 -29.32 -0.30
N ASP A 325 -9.99 -28.09 -0.77
CA ASP A 325 -9.51 -27.67 -2.11
C ASP A 325 -8.34 -26.67 -2.09
N ARG A 326 -7.59 -26.54 -0.98
CA ARG A 326 -6.64 -25.42 -0.80
C ARG A 326 -5.17 -25.85 -0.80
N TYR A 327 -4.56 -25.80 -1.99
CA TYR A 327 -3.11 -25.88 -2.18
C TYR A 327 -2.37 -24.72 -1.50
N HIS A 328 -1.23 -25.02 -0.89
CA HIS A 328 -0.34 -24.04 -0.26
C HIS A 328 0.55 -23.35 -1.30
N SER A 329 0.67 -22.02 -1.27
CA SER A 329 1.83 -21.38 -1.91
C SER A 329 2.16 -20.01 -1.33
N CYS A 330 3.39 -19.92 -0.82
CA CYS A 330 4.02 -18.74 -0.24
C CYS A 330 4.24 -17.66 -1.31
N SER A 331 3.73 -16.45 -1.07
CA SER A 331 4.19 -15.26 -1.78
C SER A 331 5.57 -14.87 -1.23
N GLN A 332 6.56 -14.87 -2.12
CA GLN A 332 8.02 -14.70 -1.96
C GLN A 332 8.80 -16.02 -1.85
N PRO A 333 10.02 -16.11 -2.43
CA PRO A 333 10.88 -17.27 -2.24
C PRO A 333 10.94 -17.61 -0.76
N THR A 334 10.54 -18.85 -0.48
CA THR A 334 10.54 -19.46 0.84
C THR A 334 11.94 -19.36 1.42
N GLU A 335 12.09 -18.53 2.43
CA GLU A 335 12.89 -18.81 3.62
C GLU A 335 12.44 -17.79 4.68
N LEU A 336 12.22 -18.26 5.90
CA LEU A 336 12.09 -17.40 7.08
C LEU A 336 13.33 -16.49 7.13
N ARG A 337 13.22 -15.25 6.66
CA ARG A 337 14.32 -14.29 6.70
C ARG A 337 13.89 -13.13 7.56
N ALA A 338 14.53 -13.01 8.73
CA ALA A 338 14.32 -11.94 9.69
C ALA A 338 14.34 -10.57 9.00
N ASN A 339 13.42 -9.67 9.35
CA ASN A 339 13.45 -8.30 8.83
C ASN A 339 14.73 -7.58 9.30
N MET A 340 15.18 -6.58 8.56
CA MET A 340 16.27 -5.72 9.00
C MET A 340 15.76 -4.81 10.13
N VAL A 341 16.22 -5.02 11.37
CA VAL A 341 15.91 -4.14 12.50
C VAL A 341 17.03 -3.11 12.66
N LEU A 342 16.67 -1.83 12.65
CA LEU A 342 17.63 -0.73 12.81
C LEU A 342 17.67 -0.27 14.27
N LYS A 343 18.86 0.09 14.77
CA LYS A 343 18.97 0.75 16.07
C LYS A 343 18.36 2.16 16.00
N PRO A 344 17.66 2.64 17.04
CA PRO A 344 17.22 4.03 17.11
C PRO A 344 18.44 4.95 17.05
N VAL A 345 18.55 5.76 15.99
CA VAL A 345 19.57 6.81 15.92
C VAL A 345 19.22 7.90 16.95
N VAL A 346 20.24 8.50 17.57
CA VAL A 346 20.13 9.53 18.63
C VAL A 346 18.99 10.52 18.35
N ARG A 347 17.94 10.47 19.20
CA ARG A 347 16.73 11.28 19.13
C ARG A 347 17.05 12.77 19.35
N ALA A 348 17.18 13.55 18.29
CA ALA A 348 17.04 15.01 18.38
C ALA A 348 15.58 15.40 18.12
N LYS A 349 14.72 15.51 19.16
CA LYS A 349 13.32 16.02 19.09
C LYS A 349 12.58 15.74 17.74
N LEU A 350 12.66 14.49 17.26
CA LEU A 350 12.19 14.08 15.92
C LEU A 350 10.66 13.89 15.83
N SER A 351 9.94 13.95 16.95
CA SER A 351 8.46 14.04 16.96
C SER A 351 7.94 15.28 16.21
N SER A 352 8.81 16.24 15.92
CA SER A 352 8.47 17.46 15.18
C SER A 352 8.39 17.32 13.66
N ILE A 353 9.01 16.32 13.01
CA ILE A 353 8.94 16.24 11.53
C ILE A 353 7.54 15.83 11.08
N ARG A 354 6.91 14.84 11.71
CA ARG A 354 5.49 14.54 11.48
C ARG A 354 4.59 15.66 12.05
N GLY A 355 4.87 16.13 13.26
CA GLY A 355 4.11 17.21 13.93
C GLY A 355 4.08 18.55 13.19
N ALA A 356 5.10 18.87 12.38
CA ALA A 356 5.12 20.08 11.54
C ALA A 356 4.10 20.03 10.38
N TYR A 357 3.64 18.83 10.00
CA TYR A 357 2.62 18.62 8.96
C TYR A 357 1.30 18.08 9.52
N THR A 358 1.30 17.52 10.72
CA THR A 358 0.10 17.16 11.48
C THR A 358 -0.10 18.17 12.60
N GLN A 359 -0.63 19.37 12.30
CA GLN A 359 -1.16 20.26 13.34
C GLN A 359 -2.48 19.72 13.93
N SER A 360 -2.56 18.42 14.23
CA SER A 360 -3.71 17.78 14.88
C SER A 360 -3.38 17.53 16.34
N GLY A 361 -3.15 18.62 17.07
CA GLY A 361 -3.15 18.63 18.53
C GLY A 361 -4.56 18.75 19.12
N SER A 362 -5.63 18.81 18.30
CA SER A 362 -7.02 18.89 18.74
C SER A 362 -7.74 17.55 18.57
N VAL A 363 -8.67 17.26 19.49
CA VAL A 363 -9.58 16.09 19.64
C VAL A 363 -10.41 15.71 18.39
N GLN A 364 -10.20 16.36 17.25
CA GLN A 364 -10.90 16.11 15.98
C GLN A 364 -9.98 15.38 14.99
N ASP A 365 -9.58 14.16 15.32
CA ASP A 365 -8.82 13.29 14.40
C ASP A 365 -9.79 12.67 13.37
N VAL A 366 -9.52 12.84 12.08
CA VAL A 366 -10.39 12.34 11.00
C VAL A 366 -10.59 10.82 11.07
N SER A 367 -9.66 10.07 11.67
CA SER A 367 -9.85 8.63 11.87
C SER A 367 -11.04 8.28 12.76
N LEU A 368 -11.52 9.21 13.61
CA LEU A 368 -12.70 9.01 14.46
C LEU A 368 -13.99 8.89 13.65
N LEU A 369 -14.05 9.50 12.46
CA LEU A 369 -15.21 9.39 11.56
C LEU A 369 -15.49 7.95 11.09
N GLN A 370 -14.50 7.06 11.22
CA GLN A 370 -14.67 5.63 10.91
C GLN A 370 -15.64 4.95 11.88
N PHE A 371 -15.87 5.51 13.07
CA PHE A 371 -16.60 4.87 14.17
C PHE A 371 -17.92 5.56 14.54
N SER A 372 -18.42 6.48 13.71
CA SER A 372 -19.72 7.11 13.96
C SER A 372 -20.85 6.08 14.00
N GLN A 373 -21.95 6.34 14.72
CA GLN A 373 -23.08 5.39 14.76
C GLN A 373 -23.75 5.18 13.41
N ARG A 374 -23.68 6.18 12.53
CA ARG A 374 -24.24 6.13 11.18
C ARG A 374 -23.14 6.46 10.17
N LYS A 375 -23.24 5.84 8.99
CA LYS A 375 -22.37 6.17 7.87
C LYS A 375 -22.51 7.66 7.54
N PRO A 376 -21.44 8.47 7.68
CA PRO A 376 -21.52 9.89 7.42
C PRO A 376 -21.79 10.12 5.94
N THR A 377 -22.78 10.97 5.64
CA THR A 377 -23.10 11.38 4.26
C THR A 377 -22.24 12.56 3.80
N GLN A 378 -21.70 13.31 4.75
CA GLN A 378 -20.80 14.44 4.55
C GLN A 378 -19.80 14.49 5.72
N ILE A 379 -18.60 14.99 5.46
CA ILE A 379 -17.66 15.32 6.54
C ILE A 379 -18.19 16.59 7.24
N PRO A 380 -18.10 16.70 8.58
CA PRO A 380 -18.48 17.92 9.29
C PRO A 380 -17.90 19.18 8.64
N ASP A 381 -18.74 20.21 8.45
CA ASP A 381 -18.35 21.47 7.81
C ASP A 381 -17.17 22.15 8.51
N SER A 382 -17.07 21.97 9.83
CA SER A 382 -15.94 22.45 10.64
C SER A 382 -14.59 21.86 10.20
N LEU A 383 -14.55 20.61 9.72
CA LEU A 383 -13.34 19.95 9.25
C LEU A 383 -13.03 20.32 7.80
N THR A 384 -14.03 20.34 6.93
CA THR A 384 -13.83 20.67 5.51
C THR A 384 -13.50 22.14 5.28
N GLN A 385 -14.09 23.06 6.04
CA GLN A 385 -13.77 24.50 5.96
C GLN A 385 -12.38 24.84 6.50
N ARG A 386 -11.86 24.05 7.44
CA ARG A 386 -10.51 24.19 7.98
C ARG A 386 -9.44 23.58 7.07
N ALA A 387 -9.82 22.56 6.30
CA ALA A 387 -8.89 21.85 5.44
C ALA A 387 -8.52 22.68 4.20
N SER A 388 -7.24 23.01 4.09
CA SER A 388 -6.65 23.69 2.93
C SER A 388 -5.85 22.74 2.04
N ARG A 389 -5.56 21.52 2.52
CA ARG A 389 -4.77 20.51 1.82
C ARG A 389 -5.37 19.11 1.93
N PHE A 390 -5.11 18.27 0.93
CA PHE A 390 -5.55 16.87 0.91
C PHE A 390 -5.15 16.11 2.18
N ASN A 391 -3.91 16.28 2.63
CA ASN A 391 -3.34 15.54 3.75
C ASN A 391 -3.88 15.95 5.13
N GLU A 392 -4.63 17.05 5.22
CA GLU A 392 -5.31 17.46 6.46
C GLU A 392 -6.59 16.64 6.69
N LEU A 393 -7.24 16.19 5.61
CA LEU A 393 -8.38 15.26 5.68
C LEU A 393 -7.94 13.80 5.50
N CYS A 394 -6.96 13.54 4.65
CA CYS A 394 -6.48 12.20 4.34
C CYS A 394 -4.99 12.07 4.71
N PRO A 395 -4.68 11.87 6.00
CA PRO A 395 -3.29 11.91 6.47
C PRO A 395 -2.45 10.80 5.82
N PRO A 396 -1.12 11.01 5.68
CA PRO A 396 -0.21 9.98 5.17
C PRO A 396 -0.10 8.76 6.08
N THR A 397 -0.45 8.91 7.36
CA THR A 397 -0.47 7.80 8.31
C THR A 397 -1.64 6.88 8.02
N THR A 398 -1.44 5.59 8.26
CA THR A 398 -2.51 4.61 8.11
C THR A 398 -3.74 4.99 8.94
N LEU A 399 -4.92 4.77 8.37
CA LEU A 399 -6.21 4.95 9.05
C LEU A 399 -6.57 3.75 9.93
N ASN A 400 -5.74 2.71 9.94
CA ASN A 400 -5.88 1.54 10.79
C ASN A 400 -5.47 1.89 12.24
N LYS A 401 -6.20 2.84 12.84
CA LYS A 401 -6.01 3.30 14.22
C LYS A 401 -7.35 3.67 14.86
N PHE A 402 -7.42 3.58 16.18
CA PHE A 402 -8.51 4.11 16.99
C PHE A 402 -7.97 4.66 18.31
N PHE A 403 -8.80 5.44 19.00
CA PHE A 403 -8.50 5.92 20.35
C PHE A 403 -9.34 5.14 21.34
N ALA A 404 -8.72 4.66 22.41
CA ALA A 404 -9.41 3.96 23.49
C ALA A 404 -9.54 4.88 24.71
N ALA A 405 -10.74 4.94 25.30
CA ALA A 405 -11.04 5.73 26.49
C ALA A 405 -10.90 4.89 27.78
N VAL A 406 -9.89 4.03 27.84
CA VAL A 406 -9.62 3.12 28.96
C VAL A 406 -8.13 3.08 29.29
N PRO A 407 -7.75 2.78 30.54
CA PRO A 407 -6.35 2.61 30.91
C PRO A 407 -5.64 1.52 30.08
N LEU A 408 -4.33 1.69 29.87
CA LEU A 408 -3.51 0.78 29.06
C LEU A 408 -3.63 -0.70 29.47
N GLN A 409 -3.77 -0.97 30.78
CA GLN A 409 -3.92 -2.33 31.31
C GLN A 409 -5.26 -2.97 30.93
N SER A 410 -6.36 -2.21 30.93
CA SER A 410 -7.67 -2.70 30.49
C SER A 410 -7.70 -2.89 28.98
N LEU A 411 -7.06 -1.97 28.25
CA LEU A 411 -6.90 -2.07 26.80
C LEU A 411 -6.12 -3.32 26.39
N SER A 412 -5.01 -3.64 27.07
CA SER A 412 -4.19 -4.80 26.72
C SER A 412 -4.97 -6.11 26.86
N SER A 413 -5.74 -6.26 27.96
CA SER A 413 -6.61 -7.41 28.17
C SER A 413 -7.71 -7.51 27.11
N ARG A 414 -8.34 -6.39 26.72
CA ARG A 414 -9.38 -6.39 25.68
C ARG A 414 -8.82 -6.74 24.30
N LEU A 415 -7.67 -6.17 23.93
CA LEU A 415 -6.99 -6.49 22.67
C LEU A 415 -6.58 -7.96 22.62
N ALA A 416 -6.02 -8.50 23.70
CA ALA A 416 -5.65 -9.92 23.77
C ALA A 416 -6.88 -10.84 23.60
N ALA A 417 -8.01 -10.51 24.24
CA ALA A 417 -9.26 -11.23 24.07
C ALA A 417 -9.78 -11.19 22.63
N ALA A 418 -9.78 -10.01 22.00
CA ALA A 418 -10.18 -9.86 20.60
C ALA A 418 -9.28 -10.63 19.64
N LEU A 419 -7.96 -10.61 19.84
CA LEU A 419 -7.01 -11.37 19.03
C LEU A 419 -7.19 -12.89 19.19
N HIS A 420 -7.44 -13.36 20.41
CA HIS A 420 -7.72 -14.76 20.70
C HIS A 420 -9.01 -15.23 20.01
N GLU A 421 -10.08 -14.41 20.04
CA GLU A 421 -11.35 -14.70 19.33
C GLU A 421 -11.15 -14.82 17.80
N LEU A 422 -10.20 -14.07 17.24
CA LEU A 422 -9.82 -14.15 15.83
C LEU A 422 -8.78 -15.25 15.53
N ALA A 423 -8.48 -16.13 16.49
CA ALA A 423 -7.46 -17.18 16.40
C ALA A 423 -6.05 -16.64 16.03
N VAL A 424 -5.73 -15.43 16.47
CA VAL A 424 -4.40 -14.83 16.30
C VAL A 424 -3.57 -15.11 17.56
N PRO A 425 -2.42 -15.79 17.44
CA PRO A 425 -1.57 -16.05 18.59
C PRO A 425 -0.98 -14.74 19.11
N VAL A 426 -1.05 -14.54 20.42
CA VAL A 426 -0.43 -13.41 21.13
C VAL A 426 0.69 -13.98 21.97
N ASP A 427 1.93 -13.56 21.73
CA ASP A 427 3.06 -13.95 22.59
C ASP A 427 2.90 -13.26 23.95
N GLU A 428 2.73 -14.01 25.03
CA GLU A 428 2.69 -13.47 26.40
C GLU A 428 4.01 -12.75 26.78
N SER A 429 5.10 -13.03 26.06
CA SER A 429 6.39 -12.36 26.21
C SER A 429 6.53 -11.04 25.44
N SER A 430 5.56 -10.71 24.57
CA SER A 430 5.58 -9.49 23.74
C SER A 430 5.17 -8.22 24.48
N ASP A 431 4.87 -8.31 25.77
CA ASP A 431 4.75 -7.19 26.72
C ASP A 431 6.11 -6.52 26.99
N VAL A 432 6.75 -5.99 25.95
CA VAL A 432 7.85 -5.04 26.14
C VAL A 432 7.23 -3.74 26.63
N LYS A 433 7.02 -3.65 27.95
CA LYS A 433 6.65 -2.43 28.66
C LYS A 433 7.78 -1.42 28.50
N SER A 434 7.73 -0.62 27.44
CA SER A 434 8.46 0.64 27.43
C SER A 434 7.74 1.62 28.34
N TYR A 435 8.46 2.57 28.94
CA TYR A 435 7.88 3.59 29.84
C TYR A 435 6.70 4.39 29.21
N ASP A 436 6.53 4.36 27.87
CA ASP A 436 5.56 5.17 27.13
C ASP A 436 4.46 4.37 26.37
N GLY A 437 4.41 3.03 26.47
CA GLY A 437 3.39 2.25 25.73
C GLY A 437 3.60 0.74 25.62
N LEU A 438 2.62 0.07 24.98
CA LEU A 438 2.55 -1.38 24.70
C LEU A 438 2.75 -1.63 23.19
N LEU A 439 3.47 -2.70 22.83
CA LEU A 439 3.68 -3.11 21.45
C LEU A 439 3.40 -4.61 21.29
N ILE A 440 2.37 -4.96 20.53
CA ILE A 440 1.99 -6.36 20.27
C ILE A 440 2.45 -6.72 18.85
N SER A 441 3.24 -7.79 18.72
CA SER A 441 3.59 -8.35 17.41
C SER A 441 2.48 -9.28 16.93
N VAL A 442 2.06 -9.12 15.68
CA VAL A 442 0.96 -9.89 15.09
C VAL A 442 1.48 -10.70 13.92
N THR A 443 1.25 -12.02 13.96
CA THR A 443 1.38 -12.91 12.80
C THR A 443 0.07 -13.68 12.63
N THR A 444 -0.57 -13.52 11.48
CA THR A 444 -1.85 -14.16 11.17
C THR A 444 -1.93 -14.54 9.69
N PHE A 445 -3.07 -15.05 9.24
CA PHE A 445 -3.32 -15.43 7.85
C PHE A 445 -4.54 -14.69 7.31
N ASP A 446 -4.48 -14.29 6.05
CA ASP A 446 -5.64 -13.72 5.34
C ASP A 446 -6.63 -14.82 4.92
N ARG A 447 -7.75 -14.42 4.29
CA ARG A 447 -8.78 -15.36 3.78
C ARG A 447 -8.23 -16.33 2.72
N ARG A 448 -7.12 -15.97 2.08
CA ARG A 448 -6.39 -16.76 1.09
C ARG A 448 -5.35 -17.68 1.72
N LYS A 449 -5.23 -17.69 3.06
CA LYS A 449 -4.20 -18.39 3.85
C LYS A 449 -2.78 -17.90 3.57
N CYS A 450 -2.63 -16.67 3.06
CA CYS A 450 -1.36 -16.00 2.94
C CYS A 450 -0.99 -15.34 4.28
N VAL A 451 0.29 -15.44 4.66
CA VAL A 451 0.78 -14.87 5.93
C VAL A 451 0.71 -13.35 5.90
N MET A 452 0.13 -12.76 6.95
CA MET A 452 0.16 -11.34 7.27
C MET A 452 0.95 -11.11 8.55
N MET A 453 1.74 -10.06 8.57
CA MET A 453 2.54 -9.66 9.74
C MET A 453 2.45 -8.16 9.97
N GLY A 454 2.52 -7.76 11.23
CA GLY A 454 2.55 -6.36 11.62
C GLY A 454 2.63 -6.18 13.13
N THR A 455 2.34 -4.98 13.59
CA THR A 455 2.35 -4.62 15.01
C THR A 455 1.14 -3.79 15.40
N ILE A 456 0.72 -3.92 16.65
CA ILE A 456 -0.28 -3.05 17.29
C ILE A 456 0.46 -2.25 18.36
N LYS A 457 0.61 -0.95 18.15
CA LYS A 457 1.27 -0.05 19.09
C LYS A 457 0.23 0.76 19.85
N CYS A 458 0.23 0.64 21.17
CA CYS A 458 -0.63 1.41 22.07
C CYS A 458 0.24 2.48 22.75
N THR A 459 -0.08 3.76 22.54
CA THR A 459 0.69 4.90 23.09
C THR A 459 -0.21 5.76 23.95
N ALA A 460 0.16 5.95 25.21
CA ALA A 460 -0.59 6.83 26.12
C ALA A 460 -0.45 8.29 25.65
N ARG A 461 -1.57 8.99 25.50
CA ARG A 461 -1.58 10.41 25.11
C ARG A 461 -1.71 11.25 26.38
N HIS A 462 -0.59 11.49 27.08
CA HIS A 462 -0.54 12.24 28.36
C HIS A 462 -1.13 13.66 28.32
N GLN A 463 -1.42 14.23 27.14
CA GLN A 463 -2.11 15.51 27.00
C GLN A 463 -3.62 15.42 27.26
N TYR A 464 -4.18 14.21 27.28
CA TYR A 464 -5.60 13.92 27.52
C TYR A 464 -5.70 12.76 28.51
N ASP A 465 -6.15 13.02 29.73
CA ASP A 465 -6.27 11.98 30.76
C ASP A 465 -7.08 10.78 30.23
N ASN A 466 -6.54 9.57 30.40
CA ASN A 466 -7.14 8.27 30.04
C ASN A 466 -7.33 7.94 28.55
N PHE A 467 -6.67 8.63 27.62
CA PHE A 467 -6.67 8.24 26.20
C PHE A 467 -5.43 7.45 25.78
N VAL A 468 -5.68 6.34 25.09
CA VAL A 468 -4.63 5.54 24.46
C VAL A 468 -4.85 5.49 22.95
N GLU A 469 -3.85 5.91 22.18
CA GLU A 469 -3.85 5.73 20.73
C GLU A 469 -3.42 4.30 20.40
N VAL A 470 -4.24 3.58 19.64
CA VAL A 470 -3.98 2.22 19.18
C VAL A 470 -3.74 2.24 17.68
N LEU A 471 -2.53 1.93 17.25
CA LEU A 471 -2.08 2.01 15.86
C LEU A 471 -1.69 0.63 15.31
N PHE A 472 -2.32 0.20 14.22
CA PHE A 472 -2.02 -1.06 13.54
C PHE A 472 -1.11 -0.81 12.35
N SER A 473 0.12 -1.31 12.41
CA SER A 473 1.13 -1.16 11.35
C SER A 473 1.38 -2.48 10.64
N ARG A 474 1.13 -2.52 9.33
CA ARG A 474 1.46 -3.67 8.48
C ARG A 474 2.95 -3.71 8.18
N SER A 475 3.58 -4.87 8.33
CA SER A 475 4.95 -5.12 7.85
C SER A 475 4.98 -6.05 6.64
N LYS A 476 4.05 -7.01 6.56
CA LYS A 476 3.90 -7.94 5.42
C LYS A 476 2.44 -8.33 5.22
N GLY A 477 2.08 -8.64 3.99
CA GLY A 477 0.74 -9.09 3.62
C GLY A 477 0.00 -8.06 2.80
N ASP A 478 -1.20 -8.41 2.36
CA ASP A 478 -2.05 -7.56 1.52
C ASP A 478 -2.62 -6.38 2.31
N PRO A 479 -2.53 -5.13 1.81
CA PRO A 479 -3.04 -3.95 2.53
C PRO A 479 -4.55 -4.04 2.85
N LEU A 480 -5.35 -4.58 1.94
CA LEU A 480 -6.80 -4.65 2.10
C LEU A 480 -7.19 -5.72 3.13
N GLU A 481 -6.52 -6.86 3.11
CA GLU A 481 -6.73 -7.91 4.11
C GLU A 481 -6.22 -7.47 5.51
N TRP A 482 -5.15 -6.66 5.57
CA TRP A 482 -4.69 -6.05 6.83
C TRP A 482 -5.72 -5.07 7.40
N ARG A 483 -6.31 -4.23 6.53
CA ARG A 483 -7.41 -3.34 6.93
C ARG A 483 -8.65 -4.13 7.36
N HIS A 484 -8.98 -5.22 6.67
CA HIS A 484 -10.07 -6.11 7.07
C HIS A 484 -9.82 -6.71 8.46
N PHE A 485 -8.60 -7.16 8.74
CA PHE A 485 -8.18 -7.62 10.07
C PHE A 485 -8.34 -6.52 11.13
N PHE A 486 -7.87 -5.30 10.86
CA PHE A 486 -8.08 -4.15 11.74
C PHE A 486 -9.56 -3.91 12.05
N LYS A 487 -10.45 -3.93 11.04
CA LYS A 487 -11.90 -3.75 11.23
C LYS A 487 -12.48 -4.81 12.17
N ARG A 488 -12.10 -6.08 11.99
CA ARG A 488 -12.58 -7.18 12.85
C ARG A 488 -12.15 -6.99 14.30
N VAL A 489 -10.88 -6.62 14.55
CA VAL A 489 -10.41 -6.30 15.91
C VAL A 489 -11.15 -5.10 16.47
N ALA A 490 -11.32 -4.03 15.69
CA ALA A 490 -11.99 -2.82 16.15
C ALA A 490 -13.47 -3.07 16.51
N LYS A 491 -14.20 -3.89 15.73
CA LYS A 491 -15.57 -4.33 16.06
C LYS A 491 -15.62 -5.06 17.41
N LEU A 492 -14.66 -5.95 17.68
CA LEU A 492 -14.55 -6.67 18.95
C LEU A 492 -14.09 -5.81 20.13
N CYS A 493 -13.66 -4.57 19.88
CA CYS A 493 -13.25 -3.61 20.90
C CYS A 493 -14.15 -2.36 20.92
N MET A 494 -15.32 -2.40 20.27
CA MET A 494 -16.14 -1.21 20.06
C MET A 494 -16.61 -0.57 21.37
N ASP A 495 -16.75 -1.37 22.42
CA ASP A 495 -17.12 -0.95 23.78
C ASP A 495 -16.11 -0.01 24.44
N ILE A 496 -14.85 -0.02 23.99
CA ILE A 496 -13.77 0.81 24.54
C ILE A 496 -13.28 1.90 23.58
N ILE A 497 -13.76 1.90 22.33
CA ILE A 497 -13.38 2.87 21.31
C ILE A 497 -14.06 4.20 21.61
N TYR A 498 -13.25 5.25 21.70
CA TYR A 498 -13.74 6.62 21.82
C TYR A 498 -14.42 7.06 20.52
N THR A 499 -15.61 7.61 20.66
CA THR A 499 -16.36 8.30 19.62
C THR A 499 -16.75 9.68 20.15
N GLU A 500 -16.93 10.68 19.29
CA GLU A 500 -17.38 12.01 19.75
C GLU A 500 -18.77 11.98 20.42
N GLU A 501 -19.49 10.87 20.28
CA GLU A 501 -20.84 10.65 20.80
C GLU A 501 -20.86 9.99 22.20
N ASN A 502 -19.71 9.49 22.71
CA ASN A 502 -19.60 8.72 23.96
C ASN A 502 -18.64 9.33 24.98
#